data_AF-A0A293MW56-F1
#
_entry.id   AF-A0A293MW56-F1
#
_cell.length_a   1.000
_cell.length_b   1.000
_cell.length_c   1.000
_cell.angle_alpha   90.00
_cell.angle_beta   90.00
_cell.angle_gamma   90.00
#
_symmetry.space_group_name_H-M   'P 1'
#
loop_
_entity.id
_entity.type
_entity.pdbx_description
1 polymer ?
#
loop_
_entity_poly.entity_id
_entity_poly.type
_entity_poly.pdbx_seq_one_letter_code
_entity_poly.pdbx_strand_id
1 'polypeptide(L)' 'MVDLTGGGPEGPIEHGFNNWVFVLPGIVTVTLISFFAYKLVQSLRDKEKRKEDKKKQKQQKKEVKKKTK' A
#
# COMPACT_ATOMS: atom_id res chain seq x y z
N MET A 1 -62.43 -1.11 -12.22
CA MET A 1 -61.71 -0.64 -11.01
C MET A 1 -60.57 -1.63 -10.82
N VAL A 2 -59.39 -1.30 -11.35
CA VAL A 2 -58.19 -2.12 -11.17
C VAL A 2 -57.39 -1.38 -10.12
N ASP A 3 -57.42 -1.91 -8.91
CA ASP A 3 -56.71 -1.35 -7.78
C ASP A 3 -55.20 -1.57 -8.00
N LEU A 4 -54.51 -0.52 -8.42
CA LEU A 4 -53.05 -0.48 -8.57
C LEU A 4 -52.36 -0.31 -7.20
N THR A 5 -52.87 -0.98 -6.16
CA THR A 5 -52.26 -1.05 -4.83
C THR A 5 -51.17 -2.12 -4.81
N GLY A 6 -50.25 -2.02 -5.77
CA GLY A 6 -49.01 -2.81 -5.83
C GLY A 6 -47.76 -1.98 -5.55
N GLY A 7 -47.92 -0.73 -5.11
CA GLY A 7 -46.83 0.18 -4.72
C GLY A 7 -46.49 0.11 -3.22
N GLY A 8 -46.50 -1.10 -2.65
CA GLY A 8 -45.93 -1.34 -1.32
C GLY A 8 -44.39 -1.41 -1.41
N PRO A 9 -43.65 -1.04 -0.35
CA PRO A 9 -42.18 -0.95 -0.29
C PRO A 9 -41.54 -2.35 -0.18
N GLU A 10 -41.97 -3.28 -1.03
CA GLU A 10 -41.55 -4.67 -1.01
C GLU A 10 -41.01 -5.11 -2.37
N GLY A 11 -40.23 -4.24 -3.00
CA GLY A 11 -39.39 -4.65 -4.12
C GLY A 11 -38.26 -5.58 -3.62
N PRO A 12 -37.87 -6.67 -4.34
CA PRO A 12 -36.78 -7.58 -3.93
C PRO A 12 -35.39 -6.94 -3.80
N ILE A 13 -35.27 -5.62 -4.01
CA ILE A 13 -34.05 -4.84 -4.02
C ILE A 13 -34.05 -3.79 -2.88
N GLU A 14 -35.06 -3.78 -1.99
CA GLU A 14 -35.14 -2.85 -0.85
C GLU A 14 -34.40 -3.33 0.41
N HIS A 15 -33.67 -4.44 0.34
CA HIS A 15 -32.60 -4.70 1.30
C HIS A 15 -31.42 -3.79 0.95
N GLY A 16 -31.41 -2.56 1.47
CA GLY A 16 -30.29 -1.64 1.34
C GLY A 16 -28.98 -2.36 1.66
N PHE A 17 -28.14 -2.55 0.64
CA PHE A 17 -26.88 -3.26 0.80
C PHE A 17 -26.09 -2.61 1.92
N ASN A 18 -25.64 -3.43 2.88
CA ASN A 18 -24.82 -2.92 3.96
C ASN A 18 -23.55 -2.30 3.36
N ASN A 19 -23.33 -1.00 3.60
CA ASN A 19 -22.16 -0.26 3.12
C ASN A 19 -20.83 -0.97 3.46
N TRP A 20 -20.84 -1.82 4.49
CA TRP A 20 -19.73 -2.70 4.85
C TRP A 20 -19.18 -3.54 3.69
N VAL A 21 -20.04 -3.95 2.74
CA VAL A 21 -19.66 -4.72 1.56
C VAL A 21 -18.72 -3.95 0.65
N PHE A 22 -18.77 -2.62 0.64
CA PHE A 22 -17.86 -1.78 -0.14
C PHE A 22 -16.67 -1.28 0.68
N VAL A 23 -16.89 -1.02 1.97
CA VAL A 23 -15.85 -0.54 2.89
C VAL A 23 -14.79 -1.61 3.14
N LEU A 24 -15.20 -2.87 3.37
CA LEU A 24 -14.29 -3.94 3.74
C LEU A 24 -13.27 -4.26 2.63
N PRO A 25 -13.66 -4.46 1.34
CA PRO A 25 -12.70 -4.61 0.26
C PRO A 25 -11.81 -3.38 0.08
N GLY A 26 -12.37 -2.18 0.22
CA GLY A 26 -11.63 -0.93 0.13
C GLY A 26 -10.47 -0.86 1.13
N ILE A 27 -10.72 -1.18 2.40
CA ILE A 27 -9.69 -1.21 3.45
C ILE A 27 -8.61 -2.24 3.12
N VAL A 28 -9.00 -3.45 2.70
CA VAL A 28 -8.05 -4.50 2.33
C VAL A 28 -7.15 -4.05 1.18
N THR A 29 -7.74 -3.48 0.12
CA THR A 29 -6.99 -2.99 -1.04
C THR A 29 -6.03 -1.87 -0.66
N VAL A 30 -6.48 -0.86 0.09
CA VAL A 30 -5.63 0.26 0.52
C VAL A 30 -4.48 -0.23 1.41
N THR A 31 -4.74 -1.19 2.30
CA THR A 31 -3.72 -1.77 3.18
C THR A 31 -2.66 -2.52 2.38
N LEU A 32 -3.08 -3.34 1.41
CA LEU A 32 -2.16 -4.05 0.53
C LEU A 32 -1.33 -3.09 -0.31
N ILE A 33 -1.95 -2.11 -0.96
CA ILE A 33 -1.22 -1.11 -1.77
C ILE A 33 -0.20 -0.37 -0.92
N SER A 34 -0.59 0.06 0.29
CA SER A 34 0.32 0.76 1.21
C SER A 34 1.48 -0.11 1.66
N PHE A 35 1.22 -1.38 1.97
CA PHE A 35 2.25 -2.35 2.34
C PHE A 35 3.23 -2.62 1.20
N PHE A 36 2.73 -2.83 -0.02
CA PHE A 36 3.57 -3.05 -1.19
C PHE A 36 4.35 -1.78 -1.57
N ALA A 37 3.74 -0.61 -1.53
CA ALA A 37 4.41 0.66 -1.77
C ALA A 37 5.54 0.89 -0.75
N TYR A 38 5.27 0.67 0.53
CA TYR A 38 6.29 0.75 1.59
C TYR A 38 7.42 -0.24 1.35
N LYS A 39 7.09 -1.51 1.06
CA LYS A 39 8.08 -2.57 0.79
C LYS A 39 8.91 -2.30 -0.47
N LEU A 40 8.32 -1.72 -1.51
CA LEU A 40 9.02 -1.33 -2.74
C LEU A 40 9.98 -0.16 -2.48
N VAL A 41 9.53 0.86 -1.76
CA VAL A 41 10.38 1.99 -1.35
C VAL A 41 11.52 1.51 -0.47
N GLN A 42 11.24 0.62 0.48
CA GLN A 42 12.25 0.01 1.34
C GLN A 42 13.25 -0.81 0.52
N SER A 43 12.76 -1.64 -0.42
CA SER A 43 13.61 -2.44 -1.32
C SER A 43 14.52 -1.58 -2.21
N LEU A 44 14.01 -0.45 -2.72
CA LEU A 44 14.82 0.53 -3.46
C LEU A 44 15.88 1.16 -2.56
N ARG A 45 15.50 1.59 -1.35
CA ARG A 45 16.38 2.22 -0.37
C ARG A 45 17.47 1.28 0.14
N ASP A 46 17.17 0.00 0.31
CA ASP A 46 18.14 -1.05 0.67
C ASP A 46 19.16 -1.30 -0.44
N LYS A 47 18.74 -1.24 -1.71
CA LYS A 47 19.66 -1.36 -2.86
C LYS A 47 20.59 -0.15 -2.95
N GLU A 48 20.11 1.04 -2.63
CA GLU A 48 20.93 2.26 -2.64
C GLU A 48 21.94 2.28 -1.49
N LYS A 49 21.50 1.98 -0.27
CA LYS A 49 22.39 1.90 0.91
C LYS A 49 23.55 0.92 0.71
N ARG A 50 23.29 -0.27 0.16
CA ARG A 50 24.35 -1.26 -0.14
C ARG A 50 25.40 -0.76 -1.12
N LYS A 51 25.06 0.13 -2.05
CA LYS A 51 26.04 0.73 -2.98
C LYS A 51 26.84 1.84 -2.30
N GLU A 52 26.19 2.61 -1.43
CA GLU A 52 26.83 3.70 -0.70
C GLU A 52 27.81 3.20 0.36
N ASP A 53 27.45 2.16 1.11
CA ASP A 53 28.34 1.54 2.12
C ASP A 53 29.61 0.97 1.47
N LYS A 54 29.48 0.36 0.29
CA LYS A 54 30.64 -0.14 -0.47
C LYS A 54 31.57 0.98 -0.94
N LYS A 55 31.02 2.17 -1.27
CA LYS A 55 31.83 3.34 -1.66
C LYS A 55 32.50 3.99 -0.45
N LYS A 56 31.78 4.15 0.66
CA LYS A 56 32.29 4.73 1.91
C LYS A 56 33.42 3.88 2.51
N GLN A 57 33.29 2.56 2.53
CA GLN A 57 34.38 1.68 2.98
C GLN A 57 35.63 1.77 2.10
N LYS A 58 35.46 1.89 0.78
CA LYS A 58 36.59 2.08 -0.14
C LYS A 58 37.28 3.44 0.06
N GLN A 59 36.52 4.49 0.34
CA GLN A 59 37.07 5.83 0.60
C GLN A 59 37.77 5.89 1.96
N GLN A 60 37.17 5.35 3.03
CA GLN A 60 37.80 5.29 4.35
C GLN A 60 39.11 4.50 4.33
N LYS A 61 39.18 3.36 3.63
CA LYS A 61 40.44 2.62 3.48
C LYS A 61 41.52 3.40 2.72
N LYS A 62 41.14 4.26 1.76
CA LYS A 62 42.09 5.14 1.05
C LYS A 62 42.56 6.28 1.93
N GLU A 63 41.65 6.92 2.66
CA GLU A 63 41.94 8.02 3.60
C GLU A 63 42.85 7.56 4.75
N VAL A 64 42.58 6.41 5.37
CA VAL A 64 43.42 5.83 6.43
C VAL A 64 44.82 5.53 5.91
N LYS A 65 44.95 4.90 4.72
CA LYS A 65 46.26 4.65 4.09
C LYS A 65 47.03 5.93 3.74
N LYS A 66 46.33 7.03 3.47
CA LYS A 66 46.94 8.33 3.13
C LYS A 66 47.41 9.09 4.37
N LYS A 67 46.81 8.85 5.54
CA LYS A 67 47.20 9.45 6.82
C LYS A 67 48.33 8.69 7.53
N THR A 68 48.54 7.42 7.22
CA THR A 68 49.61 6.58 7.81
C THR A 68 50.93 6.62 7.00
N LYS A 69 50.97 7.32 5.87
CA LYS A 69 52.14 7.46 5.01
C LYS A 69 52.66 8.88 5.07
#